data_AF-A0A0B4GF67-F1
#
_entry.id   AF-A0A0B4GF67-F1
#
_cell.length_a   1.000
_cell.length_b   1.000
_cell.length_c   1.000
_cell.angle_alpha   90.00
_cell.angle_beta   90.00
_cell.angle_gamma   90.00
#
_symmetry.space_group_name_H-M   'P 1'
#
loop_
_entity.id
_entity.type
_entity.pdbx_description
1 polymer ?
#
loop_
_entity_poly.entity_id
_entity_poly.type
_entity_poly.pdbx_seq_one_letter_code
_entity_poly.pdbx_strand_id
1 'polypeptide(L)'
;MEQSAPYSVPSNAAKVFRDGILSSTLTRKHLLDGPLQKYADAVSFEGPDNPILPVNWRFAESMSALKALEAVYVNAILDKLYGIAPQKVKINTNHAILFIMSLQLWSLDPEGRNVKFMDTRAGQEAKDFYLSKFQDFDYYRSLDGPYRCCTSNIYRTADDKFFHLHGSLNPDVVLDMLKLPLQPPKDHDQFHHVLPMFRAALGQWNAEDIDKLSNDVIKTAGSVCYSLEEYRKTEMSRANEHVGLWETIPANQHQKPTWWTNSAGEKPNDPSRPLAGLKVLDATRIIAGPAVTRGLAELGATVLRITTKTRVPDATIYHPEFNWGKRNASLDLSQEADHATFKKLILECDVFVSSYRPTVMEKWGFGADNVLDFCKQREKGIIVVRLNSYGWNGPMRERSGWQQISDAHTGVSWEFGRAMGHEEPVTPLFPNSDFCTGISGICSVLDAVIRRAEQGGSYKINLALDYYNNWLTRNVGVYPEPVWKKLHQHYGSPIFRHDDHMLVLIGKVSSLLQRHSPEVFDPQYLEDRPCPNLGINIRTVKPVLQFADVVRPGFDIGTRGNGVDEPTWA
;
A
#
# COMPACT_ATOMS: atom_id res chain seq x y z
N MET A 1 7.63 -35.00 25.95
CA MET A 1 6.77 -34.06 25.22
C MET A 1 7.11 -32.68 25.74
N GLU A 2 7.96 -31.92 25.04
CA GLU A 2 8.12 -30.49 25.32
C GLU A 2 6.77 -29.81 25.09
N GLN A 3 6.21 -29.20 26.13
CA GLN A 3 5.07 -28.30 25.95
C GLN A 3 5.54 -27.15 25.08
N SER A 4 5.07 -27.08 23.84
CA SER A 4 5.32 -25.93 22.97
C SER A 4 4.85 -24.67 23.70
N ALA A 5 5.71 -23.66 23.79
CA ALA A 5 5.36 -22.38 24.39
C ALA A 5 4.05 -21.81 23.78
N PRO A 6 3.21 -21.12 24.58
CA PRO A 6 1.97 -20.53 24.08
C PRO A 6 2.25 -19.53 22.95
N TYR A 7 1.32 -19.45 21.99
CA TYR A 7 1.45 -18.52 20.87
C TYR A 7 1.43 -17.06 21.37
N SER A 8 2.33 -16.24 20.83
CA SER A 8 2.43 -14.81 21.14
C SER A 8 2.67 -14.03 19.85
N VAL A 9 1.74 -13.14 19.47
CA VAL A 9 1.86 -12.28 18.27
C VAL A 9 3.15 -11.42 18.34
N PRO A 10 3.49 -10.70 19.43
CA PRO A 10 4.75 -9.94 19.52
C PRO A 10 5.99 -10.81 19.34
N SER A 11 6.02 -12.00 19.96
CA SER A 11 7.16 -12.92 19.84
C SER A 11 7.31 -13.45 18.41
N ASN A 12 6.19 -13.75 17.74
CA ASN A 12 6.21 -14.19 16.34
C ASN A 12 6.54 -13.04 15.37
N ALA A 13 6.12 -11.80 15.66
CA ALA A 13 6.53 -10.62 14.91
C ALA A 13 8.04 -10.42 14.98
N ALA A 14 8.63 -10.54 16.17
CA ALA A 14 10.08 -10.50 16.36
C ALA A 14 10.78 -11.61 15.57
N LYS A 15 10.22 -12.82 15.56
CA LYS A 15 10.75 -13.94 14.76
C LYS A 15 10.70 -13.66 13.26
N VAL A 16 9.56 -13.17 12.75
CA VAL A 16 9.43 -12.79 11.33
C VAL A 16 10.42 -11.69 10.95
N PHE A 17 10.64 -10.72 11.83
CA PHE A 17 11.64 -9.67 11.63
C PHE A 17 13.08 -10.23 11.56
N ARG A 18 13.48 -11.06 12.54
CA ARG A 18 14.84 -11.61 12.60
C ARG A 18 15.10 -12.64 11.50
N ASP A 19 14.19 -13.60 11.32
CA ASP A 19 14.38 -14.75 10.44
C ASP A 19 13.90 -14.46 9.01
N GLY A 20 12.71 -13.85 8.89
CA GLY A 20 12.05 -13.59 7.61
C GLY A 20 12.59 -12.37 6.86
N ILE A 21 13.26 -11.44 7.55
CA ILE A 21 13.82 -10.22 6.94
C ILE A 21 15.34 -10.18 7.08
N LEU A 22 15.87 -10.11 8.31
CA LEU A 22 17.30 -9.85 8.51
C LEU A 22 18.18 -11.05 8.13
N SER A 23 17.71 -12.27 8.36
CA SER A 23 18.48 -13.51 8.10
C SER A 23 18.07 -14.22 6.81
N SER A 24 16.90 -13.89 6.23
CA SER A 24 16.40 -14.48 4.99
C SER A 24 17.32 -14.13 3.83
N THR A 25 17.88 -15.14 3.14
CA THR A 25 18.78 -14.94 2.00
C THR A 25 18.16 -14.08 0.89
N LEU A 26 16.85 -14.25 0.63
CA LEU A 26 16.13 -13.50 -0.40
C LEU A 26 16.02 -12.01 -0.06
N THR A 27 15.78 -11.68 1.20
CA THR A 27 15.59 -10.29 1.64
C THR A 27 16.93 -9.63 1.95
N ARG A 28 17.82 -10.33 2.68
CA ARG A 28 19.10 -9.82 3.16
C ARG A 28 20.01 -9.28 2.05
N LYS A 29 19.97 -9.89 0.87
CA LYS A 29 20.78 -9.46 -0.28
C LYS A 29 20.41 -8.07 -0.82
N HIS A 30 19.23 -7.56 -0.49
CA HIS A 30 18.76 -6.24 -0.89
C HIS A 30 18.85 -5.19 0.24
N LEU A 31 19.13 -5.63 1.46
CA LEU A 31 19.35 -4.73 2.61
C LEU A 31 20.77 -4.14 2.59
N LEU A 32 20.97 -3.03 3.27
CA LEU A 32 22.27 -2.39 3.46
C LEU A 32 23.35 -3.39 3.90
N ASP A 33 24.56 -3.15 3.42
CA ASP A 33 25.74 -3.88 3.86
C ASP A 33 26.19 -3.38 5.25
N GLY A 34 26.75 -4.28 6.06
CA GLY A 34 27.20 -3.97 7.41
C GLY A 34 26.24 -4.41 8.54
N PRO A 35 26.55 -4.03 9.80
CA PRO A 35 25.91 -4.60 10.99
C PRO A 35 24.58 -3.90 11.30
N LEU A 36 23.53 -4.23 10.53
CA LEU A 36 22.15 -3.81 10.86
C LEU A 36 21.69 -4.30 12.23
N GLN A 37 22.34 -5.35 12.75
CA GLN A 37 22.08 -5.95 14.05
C GLN A 37 22.05 -4.91 15.18
N LYS A 38 22.99 -3.95 15.21
CA LYS A 38 23.04 -2.93 16.27
C LYS A 38 21.79 -2.04 16.32
N TYR A 39 21.17 -1.78 15.17
CA TYR A 39 19.92 -1.01 15.08
C TYR A 39 18.72 -1.89 15.38
N ALA A 40 18.76 -3.15 14.94
CA ALA A 40 17.70 -4.14 15.18
C ALA A 40 17.55 -4.46 16.67
N ASP A 41 18.64 -4.44 17.44
CA ASP A 41 18.64 -4.69 18.88
C ASP A 41 17.99 -3.56 19.69
N ALA A 42 17.75 -2.40 19.07
CA ALA A 42 17.01 -1.30 19.68
C ALA A 42 15.49 -1.42 19.46
N VAL A 43 15.02 -2.39 18.67
CA VAL A 43 13.60 -2.59 18.37
C VAL A 43 12.98 -3.64 19.29
N SER A 44 11.84 -3.30 19.88
CA SER A 44 11.06 -4.17 20.76
C SER A 44 9.60 -4.26 20.32
N PHE A 45 8.98 -5.41 20.57
CA PHE A 45 7.59 -5.69 20.22
C PHE A 45 6.77 -5.87 21.49
N GLU A 46 5.55 -5.35 21.48
CA GLU A 46 4.57 -5.53 22.55
C GLU A 46 3.16 -5.66 21.97
N GLY A 47 2.19 -5.98 22.82
CA GLY A 47 0.80 -6.17 22.45
C GLY A 47 0.26 -7.50 22.97
N PRO A 48 -1.01 -7.81 22.69
CA PRO A 48 -1.63 -9.07 23.13
C PRO A 48 -1.00 -10.29 22.47
N ASP A 49 -0.99 -11.41 23.19
CA ASP A 49 -0.47 -12.67 22.67
C ASP A 49 -1.37 -13.32 21.61
N ASN A 50 -2.69 -13.12 21.70
CA ASN A 50 -3.64 -13.72 20.78
C ASN A 50 -3.81 -12.87 19.52
N PRO A 51 -3.89 -13.49 18.32
CA PRO A 51 -4.31 -12.81 17.10
C PRO A 51 -5.70 -12.18 17.25
N ILE A 52 -5.96 -11.10 16.50
CA ILE A 52 -7.21 -10.36 16.60
C ILE A 52 -7.98 -10.22 15.29
N LEU A 53 -7.37 -10.40 14.11
CA LEU A 53 -8.13 -10.35 12.85
C LEU A 53 -8.65 -11.73 12.46
N PRO A 54 -9.92 -11.89 12.04
CA PRO A 54 -10.48 -13.17 11.58
C PRO A 54 -9.98 -13.56 10.18
N VAL A 55 -8.66 -13.66 10.02
CA VAL A 55 -7.95 -14.10 8.82
C VAL A 55 -6.87 -15.11 9.22
N ASN A 56 -6.62 -16.11 8.39
CA ASN A 56 -5.62 -17.15 8.66
C ASN A 56 -4.17 -16.66 8.52
N TRP A 57 -3.96 -15.58 7.78
CA TRP A 57 -2.66 -14.96 7.55
C TRP A 57 -2.17 -14.16 8.75
N ARG A 58 -0.85 -14.22 9.02
CA ARG A 58 -0.18 -13.52 10.12
C ARG A 58 0.09 -12.05 9.82
N PHE A 59 -0.98 -11.28 9.56
CA PHE A 59 -0.90 -9.87 9.13
C PHE A 59 -0.31 -8.94 10.19
N ALA A 60 -0.59 -9.17 11.48
CA ALA A 60 -0.02 -8.35 12.55
C ALA A 60 1.50 -8.53 12.63
N GLU A 61 1.97 -9.77 12.48
CA GLU A 61 3.38 -10.12 12.49
C GLU A 61 4.12 -9.59 11.25
N SER A 62 3.55 -9.74 10.05
CA SER A 62 4.16 -9.24 8.81
C SER A 62 4.29 -7.71 8.84
N MET A 63 3.22 -7.02 9.21
CA MET A 63 3.16 -5.56 9.34
C MET A 63 4.17 -5.04 10.38
N SER A 64 4.17 -5.63 11.57
CA SER A 64 5.07 -5.24 12.66
C SER A 64 6.54 -5.49 12.29
N ALA A 65 6.84 -6.58 11.60
CA ALA A 65 8.20 -6.89 11.15
C ALA A 65 8.71 -5.89 10.10
N LEU A 66 7.85 -5.46 9.17
CA LEU A 66 8.20 -4.41 8.20
C LEU A 66 8.40 -3.06 8.89
N LYS A 67 7.57 -2.72 9.87
CA LYS A 67 7.78 -1.52 10.72
C LYS A 67 9.08 -1.60 11.52
N ALA A 68 9.47 -2.78 12.01
CA ALA A 68 10.77 -2.97 12.65
C ALA A 68 11.94 -2.72 11.70
N LEU A 69 11.83 -3.13 10.44
CA LEU A 69 12.81 -2.80 9.41
C LEU A 69 12.85 -1.29 9.11
N GLU A 70 11.70 -0.62 9.06
CA GLU A 70 11.63 0.84 8.95
C GLU A 70 12.39 1.53 10.11
N ALA A 71 12.17 1.08 11.35
CA ALA A 71 12.87 1.58 12.53
C ALA A 71 14.40 1.35 12.47
N VAL A 72 14.84 0.20 11.94
CA VAL A 72 16.27 -0.08 11.69
C VAL A 72 16.88 0.97 10.78
N TYR A 73 16.21 1.28 9.66
CA TYR A 73 16.72 2.26 8.71
C TYR A 73 16.69 3.70 9.25
N VAL A 74 15.66 4.06 10.03
CA VAL A 74 15.64 5.36 10.72
C VAL A 74 16.81 5.48 11.68
N ASN A 75 17.06 4.46 12.52
CA ASN A 75 18.22 4.43 13.42
C ASN A 75 19.56 4.46 12.65
N ALA A 76 19.64 3.84 11.48
CA ALA A 76 20.82 3.92 10.62
C ALA A 76 21.06 5.34 10.08
N ILE A 77 20.00 6.08 9.70
CA ILE A 77 20.10 7.49 9.32
C ILE A 77 20.54 8.33 10.51
N LEU A 78 19.97 8.14 11.70
CA LEU A 78 20.37 8.86 12.91
C LEU A 78 21.87 8.72 13.20
N ASP A 79 22.39 7.49 13.15
CA ASP A 79 23.80 7.21 13.40
C ASP A 79 24.70 7.80 12.32
N LYS A 80 24.41 7.54 11.04
CA LYS A 80 25.29 7.90 9.92
C LYS A 80 25.21 9.37 9.53
N LEU A 81 24.04 9.98 9.59
CA LEU A 81 23.82 11.38 9.20
C LEU A 81 24.01 12.32 10.40
N TYR A 82 23.41 12.00 11.55
CA TYR A 82 23.35 12.91 12.70
C TYR A 82 24.34 12.56 13.82
N GLY A 83 25.02 11.41 13.76
CA GLY A 83 25.93 10.95 14.82
C GLY A 83 25.20 10.56 16.11
N ILE A 84 23.92 10.20 16.02
CA ILE A 84 23.07 9.87 17.16
C ILE A 84 22.99 8.35 17.30
N ALA A 85 23.29 7.84 18.50
CA ALA A 85 23.23 6.42 18.79
C ALA A 85 21.82 5.83 18.56
N PRO A 86 21.69 4.52 18.26
CA PRO A 86 20.41 3.89 18.01
C PRO A 86 19.42 4.10 19.16
N GLN A 87 18.20 4.53 18.84
CA GLN A 87 17.16 4.78 19.82
C GLN A 87 16.29 3.55 20.01
N LYS A 88 15.82 3.37 21.25
CA LYS A 88 14.82 2.34 21.54
C LYS A 88 13.53 2.67 20.79
N VAL A 89 13.04 1.68 20.04
CA VAL A 89 11.77 1.77 19.31
C VAL A 89 10.86 0.66 19.79
N LYS A 90 9.63 1.03 20.08
CA LYS A 90 8.57 0.11 20.51
C LYS A 90 7.53 0.02 19.41
N ILE A 91 7.14 -1.20 19.09
CA ILE A 91 6.10 -1.51 18.11
C ILE A 91 5.01 -2.32 18.81
N ASN A 92 3.83 -1.74 18.91
CA ASN A 92 2.66 -2.43 19.42
C ASN A 92 1.95 -3.15 18.26
N THR A 93 1.74 -4.45 18.36
CA THR A 93 1.20 -5.28 17.27
C THR A 93 -0.28 -5.00 16.97
N ASN A 94 -1.07 -4.56 17.96
CA ASN A 94 -2.44 -4.08 17.73
C ASN A 94 -2.44 -2.72 17.05
N HIS A 95 -1.57 -1.80 17.48
CA HIS A 95 -1.44 -0.51 16.80
C HIS A 95 -1.00 -0.70 15.34
N ALA A 96 -0.06 -1.61 15.09
CA ALA A 96 0.42 -1.92 13.76
C ALA A 96 -0.71 -2.41 12.84
N ILE A 97 -1.65 -3.23 13.34
CA ILE A 97 -2.77 -3.70 12.51
C ILE A 97 -3.76 -2.59 12.15
N LEU A 98 -3.88 -1.55 12.99
CA LEU A 98 -4.70 -0.39 12.64
C LEU A 98 -4.19 0.33 11.40
N PHE A 99 -2.92 0.14 11.02
CA PHE A 99 -2.36 0.73 9.82
C PHE A 99 -3.05 0.20 8.55
N ILE A 100 -3.25 -1.11 8.38
CA ILE A 100 -4.00 -1.66 7.22
C ILE A 100 -5.49 -1.30 7.25
N MET A 101 -5.98 -0.88 8.41
CA MET A 101 -7.35 -0.46 8.65
C MET A 101 -7.54 1.05 8.52
N SER A 102 -6.47 1.85 8.46
CA SER A 102 -6.53 3.31 8.68
C SER A 102 -7.44 4.02 7.68
N LEU A 103 -7.55 3.47 6.47
CA LEU A 103 -8.45 3.93 5.41
C LEU A 103 -9.92 4.08 5.86
N GLN A 104 -10.38 3.27 6.82
CA GLN A 104 -11.76 3.29 7.30
C GLN A 104 -11.92 3.87 8.72
N LEU A 105 -10.81 4.27 9.37
CA LEU A 105 -10.79 4.69 10.77
C LEU A 105 -10.77 6.21 10.95
N TRP A 106 -10.63 6.97 9.88
CA TRP A 106 -10.69 8.42 9.98
C TRP A 106 -12.12 8.90 10.26
N SER A 107 -12.20 10.02 10.97
CA SER A 107 -13.44 10.82 11.07
C SER A 107 -13.16 12.30 10.89
N LEU A 108 -13.99 12.96 10.10
CA LEU A 108 -13.93 14.40 9.85
C LEU A 108 -14.70 15.14 10.94
N ASP A 109 -14.10 16.20 11.47
CA ASP A 109 -14.70 17.06 12.49
C ASP A 109 -15.16 16.26 13.75
N PRO A 110 -14.25 15.54 14.43
CA PRO A 110 -14.59 14.60 15.50
C PRO A 110 -15.29 15.23 16.72
N GLU A 111 -15.10 16.54 16.94
CA GLU A 111 -15.76 17.30 18.01
C GLU A 111 -17.11 17.90 17.56
N GLY A 112 -17.37 17.98 16.25
CA GLY A 112 -18.60 18.47 15.66
C GLY A 112 -19.41 17.34 15.03
N ARG A 113 -19.45 17.29 13.70
CA ARG A 113 -20.28 16.32 12.95
C ARG A 113 -19.81 14.87 13.06
N ASN A 114 -18.52 14.67 13.30
CA ASN A 114 -17.86 13.36 13.42
C ASN A 114 -18.20 12.39 12.28
N VAL A 115 -18.10 12.86 11.04
CA VAL A 115 -18.43 12.07 9.84
C VAL A 115 -17.33 11.05 9.58
N LYS A 116 -17.66 9.76 9.69
CA LYS A 116 -16.75 8.64 9.47
C LYS A 116 -16.77 8.15 8.02
N PHE A 117 -15.76 7.37 7.66
CA PHE A 117 -15.68 6.71 6.35
C PHE A 117 -17.00 6.05 5.90
N MET A 118 -17.60 5.21 6.74
CA MET A 118 -18.83 4.49 6.37
C MET A 118 -20.05 5.40 6.23
N ASP A 119 -20.10 6.52 6.95
CA ASP A 119 -21.23 7.46 6.89
C ASP A 119 -21.35 8.08 5.50
N THR A 120 -20.20 8.39 4.86
CA THR A 120 -20.15 8.93 3.49
C THR A 120 -20.75 8.00 2.42
N ARG A 121 -20.95 6.72 2.77
CA ARG A 121 -21.54 5.70 1.89
C ARG A 121 -22.99 5.38 2.24
N ALA A 122 -23.41 5.70 3.47
CA ALA A 122 -24.73 5.34 4.00
C ALA A 122 -25.73 6.50 3.96
N GLY A 123 -25.26 7.76 4.00
CA GLY A 123 -26.12 8.94 4.09
C GLY A 123 -25.70 10.09 3.19
N GLN A 124 -26.69 10.72 2.53
CA GLN A 124 -26.44 11.85 1.62
C GLN A 124 -25.83 13.06 2.34
N GLU A 125 -26.28 13.39 3.55
CA GLU A 125 -25.75 14.53 4.32
C GLU A 125 -24.26 14.37 4.65
N ALA A 126 -23.85 13.16 5.05
CA ALA A 126 -22.45 12.83 5.33
C ALA A 126 -21.60 12.89 4.05
N LYS A 127 -22.14 12.39 2.93
CA LYS A 127 -21.51 12.49 1.60
C LYS A 127 -21.34 13.95 1.17
N ASP A 128 -22.37 14.78 1.33
CA ASP A 128 -22.32 16.21 0.98
C ASP A 128 -21.31 16.96 1.84
N PHE A 129 -21.26 16.67 3.15
CA PHE A 129 -20.24 17.22 4.03
C PHE A 129 -18.83 16.81 3.59
N TYR A 130 -18.62 15.53 3.28
CA TYR A 130 -17.35 15.03 2.77
C TYR A 130 -16.93 15.75 1.48
N LEU A 131 -17.85 15.86 0.50
CA LEU A 131 -17.60 16.50 -0.78
C LEU A 131 -17.36 18.01 -0.68
N SER A 132 -17.87 18.65 0.38
CA SER A 132 -17.52 20.04 0.70
C SER A 132 -16.05 20.23 1.11
N LYS A 133 -15.37 19.16 1.53
CA LYS A 133 -13.96 19.16 1.96
C LYS A 133 -13.04 18.59 0.89
N PHE A 134 -13.47 17.55 0.21
CA PHE A 134 -12.72 16.88 -0.86
C PHE A 134 -13.58 16.84 -2.12
N GLN A 135 -13.26 17.71 -3.09
CA GLN A 135 -13.89 17.68 -4.41
C GLN A 135 -13.76 16.28 -5.01
N ASP A 136 -14.82 15.79 -5.64
CA ASP A 136 -14.81 14.49 -6.30
C ASP A 136 -14.05 14.50 -7.63
N PHE A 137 -13.20 13.49 -7.80
CA PHE A 137 -12.41 13.21 -9.00
C PHE A 137 -12.62 11.75 -9.47
N ASP A 138 -13.52 11.00 -8.84
CA ASP A 138 -13.94 9.68 -9.31
C ASP A 138 -15.05 9.82 -10.38
N TYR A 139 -14.65 10.31 -11.55
CA TYR A 139 -15.57 10.62 -12.67
C TYR A 139 -16.42 9.43 -13.11
N TYR A 140 -15.90 8.22 -12.93
CA TYR A 140 -16.55 6.98 -13.33
C TYR A 140 -17.21 6.27 -12.15
N ARG A 141 -17.30 6.92 -10.99
CA ARG A 141 -18.11 6.46 -9.86
C ARG A 141 -17.75 5.03 -9.45
N SER A 142 -16.46 4.71 -9.42
CA SER A 142 -15.91 3.35 -9.34
C SER A 142 -16.47 2.51 -8.18
N LEU A 143 -16.85 3.13 -7.07
CA LEU A 143 -17.41 2.49 -5.87
C LEU A 143 -18.83 2.99 -5.51
N ASP A 144 -19.54 3.58 -6.47
CA ASP A 144 -20.91 4.11 -6.30
C ASP A 144 -21.92 2.96 -6.43
N GLY A 145 -22.23 2.35 -5.29
CA GLY A 145 -23.22 1.30 -5.17
C GLY A 145 -22.71 -0.13 -5.43
N PRO A 146 -23.46 -1.16 -4.98
CA PRO A 146 -23.14 -2.57 -5.18
C PRO A 146 -22.88 -2.99 -6.64
N TYR A 147 -23.63 -2.47 -7.61
CA TYR A 147 -23.51 -2.83 -9.03
C TYR A 147 -22.13 -2.50 -9.58
N ARG A 148 -21.61 -1.30 -9.31
CA ARG A 148 -20.26 -0.91 -9.73
C ARG A 148 -19.19 -1.69 -8.96
N CYS A 149 -19.40 -1.94 -7.67
CA CYS A 149 -18.50 -2.79 -6.86
C CYS A 149 -18.38 -4.22 -7.42
N CYS A 150 -19.43 -4.79 -8.02
CA CYS A 150 -19.38 -6.13 -8.61
C CYS A 150 -18.44 -6.24 -9.81
N THR A 151 -17.97 -5.14 -10.40
CA THR A 151 -16.91 -5.17 -11.40
C THR A 151 -15.53 -5.49 -10.82
N SER A 152 -15.38 -5.51 -9.49
CA SER A 152 -14.16 -5.82 -8.77
C SER A 152 -14.35 -6.96 -7.76
N ASN A 153 -14.43 -8.20 -8.24
CA ASN A 153 -14.75 -9.36 -7.40
C ASN A 153 -14.26 -10.67 -8.02
N ILE A 154 -14.37 -11.79 -7.27
CA ILE A 154 -14.02 -13.12 -7.78
C ILE A 154 -15.27 -13.87 -8.22
N TYR A 155 -15.22 -14.44 -9.43
CA TYR A 155 -16.31 -15.23 -10.00
C TYR A 155 -15.82 -16.57 -10.49
N ARG A 156 -16.67 -17.60 -10.36
CA ARG A 156 -16.45 -18.91 -10.96
C ARG A 156 -16.61 -18.83 -12.48
N THR A 157 -15.74 -19.50 -13.21
CA THR A 157 -15.70 -19.59 -14.68
C THR A 157 -16.34 -20.89 -15.18
N ALA A 158 -16.59 -21.00 -16.49
CA ALA A 158 -17.21 -22.17 -17.12
C ALA A 158 -16.40 -23.47 -16.96
N ASP A 159 -15.08 -23.35 -16.80
CA ASP A 159 -14.14 -24.46 -16.56
C ASP A 159 -13.88 -24.74 -15.08
N ASP A 160 -14.82 -24.34 -14.20
CA ASP A 160 -14.79 -24.55 -12.74
C ASP A 160 -13.58 -23.95 -12.00
N LYS A 161 -12.87 -23.03 -12.65
CA LYS A 161 -11.86 -22.18 -12.03
C LYS A 161 -12.48 -20.89 -11.51
N PHE A 162 -11.63 -19.99 -11.02
CA PHE A 162 -12.04 -18.68 -10.55
C PHE A 162 -11.20 -17.59 -11.21
N PHE A 163 -11.85 -16.49 -11.55
CA PHE A 163 -11.22 -15.31 -12.11
C PHE A 163 -11.55 -14.10 -11.24
N HIS A 164 -10.51 -13.40 -10.77
CA HIS A 164 -10.68 -12.12 -10.11
C HIS A 164 -10.71 -11.03 -11.18
N LEU A 165 -11.85 -10.36 -11.30
CA LEU A 165 -12.06 -9.22 -12.18
C LEU A 165 -11.82 -7.92 -11.41
N HIS A 166 -11.34 -6.85 -12.07
CA HIS A 166 -11.20 -5.56 -11.42
C HIS A 166 -11.56 -4.36 -12.32
N GLY A 167 -12.60 -3.61 -11.95
CA GLY A 167 -13.12 -2.43 -12.66
C GLY A 167 -12.22 -1.20 -12.62
N SER A 168 -11.17 -1.24 -11.80
CA SER A 168 -10.22 -0.13 -11.63
C SER A 168 -10.97 1.17 -11.25
N LEU A 169 -10.54 2.34 -11.75
CA LEU A 169 -11.27 3.59 -11.60
C LEU A 169 -12.21 3.89 -12.77
N ASN A 170 -12.53 2.90 -13.62
CA ASN A 170 -13.52 3.03 -14.67
C ASN A 170 -14.24 1.68 -14.89
N PRO A 171 -15.26 1.37 -14.06
CA PRO A 171 -15.99 0.11 -14.15
C PRO A 171 -16.77 -0.05 -15.46
N ASP A 172 -17.04 1.04 -16.20
CA ASP A 172 -17.75 0.98 -17.48
C ASP A 172 -17.01 0.08 -18.49
N VAL A 173 -15.68 0.06 -18.45
CA VAL A 173 -14.84 -0.81 -19.29
C VAL A 173 -15.16 -2.29 -19.06
N VAL A 174 -15.35 -2.68 -17.79
CA VAL A 174 -15.67 -4.05 -17.42
C VAL A 174 -17.13 -4.38 -17.75
N LEU A 175 -18.05 -3.44 -17.53
CA LEU A 175 -19.46 -3.61 -17.89
C LEU A 175 -19.62 -3.85 -19.40
N ASP A 176 -18.94 -3.05 -20.23
CA ASP A 176 -18.92 -3.21 -21.68
C ASP A 176 -18.30 -4.56 -22.09
N MET A 177 -17.16 -4.94 -21.47
CA MET A 177 -16.51 -6.24 -21.72
C MET A 177 -17.47 -7.42 -21.46
N LEU A 178 -18.29 -7.32 -20.40
CA LEU A 178 -19.27 -8.33 -20.03
C LEU A 178 -20.62 -8.17 -20.73
N LYS A 179 -20.79 -7.14 -21.57
CA LYS A 179 -22.06 -6.77 -22.21
C LYS A 179 -23.20 -6.53 -21.22
N LEU A 180 -22.86 -5.96 -20.06
CA LEU A 180 -23.81 -5.55 -19.03
C LEU A 180 -24.16 -4.06 -19.18
N PRO A 181 -25.36 -3.63 -18.76
CA PRO A 181 -25.74 -2.21 -18.81
C PRO A 181 -24.79 -1.30 -18.01
N LEU A 182 -24.53 -0.09 -18.49
CA LEU A 182 -23.67 0.89 -17.79
C LEU A 182 -24.30 1.47 -16.51
N GLN A 183 -25.63 1.41 -16.42
CA GLN A 183 -26.38 1.78 -15.23
C GLN A 183 -26.96 0.54 -14.57
N PRO A 184 -27.08 0.51 -13.23
CA PRO A 184 -27.71 -0.59 -12.53
C PRO A 184 -29.15 -0.79 -13.02
N PRO A 185 -29.67 -2.03 -13.00
CA PRO A 185 -31.10 -2.28 -13.13
C PRO A 185 -31.89 -1.45 -12.10
N LYS A 186 -32.98 -0.78 -12.52
CA LYS A 186 -33.75 0.16 -11.68
C LYS A 186 -34.18 -0.51 -10.35
N ASP A 187 -34.06 0.23 -9.25
CA ASP A 187 -34.51 -0.10 -7.88
C ASP A 187 -33.89 -1.34 -7.20
N HIS A 188 -32.85 -1.94 -7.79
CA HIS A 188 -32.25 -3.19 -7.31
C HIS A 188 -30.73 -3.13 -7.05
N ASP A 189 -30.17 -1.96 -6.73
CA ASP A 189 -28.73 -1.83 -6.45
C ASP A 189 -28.35 -2.34 -5.04
N GLN A 190 -28.51 -3.65 -4.86
CA GLN A 190 -28.16 -4.42 -3.67
C GLN A 190 -27.38 -5.65 -4.12
N PHE A 191 -26.32 -6.02 -3.39
CA PHE A 191 -25.43 -7.12 -3.78
C PHE A 191 -26.19 -8.41 -4.16
N HIS A 192 -27.18 -8.83 -3.37
CA HIS A 192 -27.93 -10.06 -3.62
C HIS A 192 -28.78 -10.03 -4.90
N HIS A 193 -29.17 -8.84 -5.39
CA HIS A 193 -29.90 -8.70 -6.66
C HIS A 193 -28.97 -8.64 -7.87
N VAL A 194 -27.80 -7.99 -7.76
CA VAL A 194 -26.90 -7.77 -8.90
C VAL A 194 -25.90 -8.90 -9.11
N LEU A 195 -25.45 -9.57 -8.04
CA LEU A 195 -24.46 -10.66 -8.13
C LEU A 195 -24.84 -11.79 -9.11
N PRO A 196 -26.10 -12.27 -9.17
CA PRO A 196 -26.50 -13.28 -10.15
C PRO A 196 -26.19 -12.90 -11.60
N MET A 197 -26.30 -11.62 -11.97
CA MET A 197 -25.98 -11.14 -13.32
C MET A 197 -24.50 -11.27 -13.63
N PHE A 198 -23.62 -10.88 -12.71
CA PHE A 198 -22.18 -11.00 -12.88
C PHE A 198 -21.72 -12.45 -12.89
N ARG A 199 -22.30 -13.29 -12.02
CA ARG A 199 -22.07 -14.75 -12.03
C ARG A 199 -22.43 -15.36 -13.38
N ALA A 200 -23.60 -15.02 -13.93
CA ALA A 200 -24.04 -15.51 -15.23
C ALA A 200 -23.17 -14.99 -16.38
N ALA A 201 -22.70 -13.74 -16.31
CA ALA A 201 -21.83 -13.17 -17.33
C ALA A 201 -20.43 -13.82 -17.33
N LEU A 202 -19.80 -13.98 -16.17
CA LEU A 202 -18.46 -14.59 -16.06
C LEU A 202 -18.50 -16.11 -16.25
N GLY A 203 -19.57 -16.77 -15.81
CA GLY A 203 -19.74 -18.21 -15.94
C GLY A 203 -19.88 -18.72 -17.38
N GLN A 204 -19.92 -17.83 -18.38
CA GLN A 204 -19.88 -18.17 -19.81
C GLN A 204 -18.46 -18.31 -20.37
N TRP A 205 -17.44 -17.91 -19.62
CA TRP A 205 -16.05 -17.87 -20.07
C TRP A 205 -15.20 -18.92 -19.38
N ASN A 206 -14.24 -19.52 -20.08
CA ASN A 206 -13.14 -20.21 -19.42
C ASN A 206 -12.15 -19.20 -18.84
N ALA A 207 -11.46 -19.56 -17.76
CA ALA A 207 -10.55 -18.65 -17.05
C ALA A 207 -9.42 -18.10 -17.93
N GLU A 208 -8.85 -18.92 -18.83
CA GLU A 208 -7.78 -18.49 -19.73
C GLU A 208 -8.28 -17.50 -20.80
N ASP A 209 -9.48 -17.73 -21.33
CA ASP A 209 -10.06 -16.89 -22.39
C ASP A 209 -10.44 -15.50 -21.84
N ILE A 210 -11.03 -15.45 -20.64
CA ILE A 210 -11.35 -14.17 -19.99
C ILE A 210 -10.08 -13.44 -19.50
N ASP A 211 -9.02 -14.17 -19.09
CA ASP A 211 -7.72 -13.55 -18.77
C ASP A 211 -7.13 -12.84 -19.99
N LYS A 212 -7.11 -13.51 -21.15
CA LYS A 212 -6.65 -12.93 -22.42
C LYS A 212 -7.52 -11.74 -22.84
N LEU A 213 -8.84 -11.87 -22.77
CA LEU A 213 -9.74 -10.77 -23.11
C LEU A 213 -9.49 -9.56 -22.20
N SER A 214 -9.47 -9.75 -20.89
CA SER A 214 -9.28 -8.69 -19.90
C SER A 214 -7.91 -8.02 -20.06
N ASN A 215 -6.83 -8.80 -20.01
CA ASN A 215 -5.46 -8.27 -19.90
C ASN A 215 -4.82 -7.94 -21.24
N ASP A 216 -5.08 -8.72 -22.28
CA ASP A 216 -4.35 -8.61 -23.55
C ASP A 216 -5.13 -7.79 -24.58
N VAL A 217 -6.47 -7.86 -24.58
CA VAL A 217 -7.34 -7.11 -25.51
C VAL A 217 -7.85 -5.81 -24.88
N ILE A 218 -8.58 -5.90 -23.77
CA ILE A 218 -9.27 -4.76 -23.14
C ILE A 218 -8.32 -3.89 -22.29
N LYS A 219 -7.18 -4.45 -21.86
CA LYS A 219 -6.19 -3.78 -20.99
C LYS A 219 -6.75 -3.36 -19.63
N THR A 220 -7.69 -4.13 -19.10
CA THR A 220 -8.20 -4.02 -17.73
C THR A 220 -7.63 -5.10 -16.81
N ALA A 221 -7.57 -4.81 -15.51
CA ALA A 221 -6.96 -5.70 -14.54
C ALA A 221 -7.86 -6.92 -14.27
N GLY A 222 -7.24 -8.09 -14.31
CA GLY A 222 -7.86 -9.35 -13.92
C GLY A 222 -6.80 -10.43 -13.76
N SER A 223 -7.11 -11.52 -13.05
CA SER A 223 -6.23 -12.69 -13.00
C SER A 223 -6.99 -13.96 -12.65
N VAL A 224 -6.51 -15.08 -13.18
CA VAL A 224 -6.88 -16.40 -12.70
C VAL A 224 -6.47 -16.54 -11.23
N CYS A 225 -7.37 -17.05 -10.39
CA CYS A 225 -7.06 -17.32 -9.00
C CYS A 225 -6.32 -18.66 -8.90
N TYR A 226 -5.03 -18.64 -8.58
CA TYR A 226 -4.22 -19.85 -8.43
C TYR A 226 -4.12 -20.24 -6.96
N SER A 227 -4.13 -21.53 -6.63
CA SER A 227 -3.64 -21.96 -5.32
C SER A 227 -2.13 -21.72 -5.19
N LEU A 228 -1.59 -21.76 -3.97
CA LEU A 228 -0.14 -21.61 -3.72
C LEU A 228 0.69 -22.62 -4.54
N GLU A 229 0.20 -23.85 -4.69
CA GLU A 229 0.90 -24.90 -5.43
C GLU A 229 0.88 -24.62 -6.94
N GLU A 230 -0.26 -24.21 -7.49
CA GLU A 230 -0.39 -23.87 -8.90
C GLU A 230 0.45 -22.64 -9.25
N TYR A 231 0.38 -21.59 -8.42
CA TYR A 231 1.14 -20.36 -8.62
C TYR A 231 2.65 -20.64 -8.71
N ARG A 232 3.18 -21.47 -7.79
CA ARG A 232 4.61 -21.86 -7.78
C ARG A 232 5.08 -22.53 -9.07
N LYS A 233 4.18 -23.13 -9.85
CA LYS A 233 4.49 -23.78 -11.14
C LYS A 233 4.47 -22.79 -12.31
N THR A 234 3.92 -21.59 -12.14
CA THR A 234 3.81 -20.59 -13.21
C THR A 234 5.16 -19.99 -13.60
N GLU A 235 5.24 -19.43 -14.82
CA GLU A 235 6.40 -18.66 -15.27
C GLU A 235 6.61 -17.39 -14.43
N MET A 236 5.53 -16.74 -13.99
CA MET A 236 5.61 -15.53 -13.16
C MET A 236 6.25 -15.82 -11.80
N SER A 237 5.83 -16.88 -11.09
CA SER A 237 6.43 -17.23 -9.80
C SER A 237 7.93 -17.49 -9.93
N ARG A 238 8.37 -18.17 -10.99
CA ARG A 238 9.79 -18.45 -11.26
C ARG A 238 10.56 -17.17 -11.58
N ALA A 239 9.98 -16.27 -12.38
CA ALA A 239 10.62 -15.01 -12.74
C ALA A 239 10.91 -14.12 -11.52
N ASN A 240 10.02 -14.12 -10.52
CA ASN A 240 10.19 -13.34 -9.29
C ASN A 240 10.83 -14.11 -8.13
N GLU A 241 11.21 -15.38 -8.30
CA GLU A 241 11.56 -16.25 -7.17
C GLU A 241 12.78 -15.78 -6.37
N HIS A 242 13.66 -15.04 -7.04
CA HIS A 242 14.89 -14.51 -6.48
C HIS A 242 14.65 -13.21 -5.70
N VAL A 243 13.52 -12.53 -5.85
CA VAL A 243 13.27 -11.23 -5.23
C VAL A 243 12.74 -11.40 -3.80
N GLY A 244 13.24 -10.58 -2.88
CA GLY A 244 12.69 -10.46 -1.52
C GLY A 244 11.50 -9.49 -1.50
N LEU A 245 11.68 -8.36 -0.80
CA LEU A 245 10.64 -7.32 -0.67
C LEU A 245 10.71 -6.22 -1.76
N TRP A 246 11.91 -5.97 -2.31
CA TRP A 246 12.16 -5.02 -3.40
C TRP A 246 13.48 -5.37 -4.10
N GLU A 247 13.76 -4.71 -5.22
CA GLU A 247 15.10 -4.73 -5.85
C GLU A 247 15.69 -3.32 -5.90
N THR A 248 17.00 -3.22 -5.68
CA THR A 248 17.76 -1.96 -5.76
C THR A 248 18.80 -2.10 -6.87
N ILE A 249 18.75 -1.24 -7.87
CA ILE A 249 19.61 -1.26 -9.06
C ILE A 249 20.41 0.05 -9.12
N PRO A 250 21.75 0.04 -8.99
CA PRO A 250 22.56 1.25 -9.10
C PRO A 250 22.61 1.77 -10.54
N ALA A 251 22.71 3.09 -10.69
CA ALA A 251 22.83 3.82 -11.94
C ALA A 251 23.71 5.06 -11.75
N ASN A 252 24.22 5.67 -12.84
CA ASN A 252 24.97 6.92 -12.80
C ASN A 252 26.09 6.97 -11.72
N GLN A 253 26.86 5.89 -11.57
CA GLN A 253 27.83 5.70 -10.47
C GLN A 253 28.96 6.73 -10.41
N HIS A 254 29.11 7.59 -11.43
CA HIS A 254 30.03 8.72 -11.43
C HIS A 254 29.60 9.88 -10.53
N GLN A 255 28.34 9.91 -10.08
CA GLN A 255 27.81 10.94 -9.18
C GLN A 255 28.34 10.77 -7.76
N LYS A 256 28.61 11.88 -7.07
CA LYS A 256 29.36 11.86 -5.81
C LYS A 256 28.54 11.25 -4.66
N PRO A 257 29.19 10.57 -3.70
CA PRO A 257 28.59 10.22 -2.41
C PRO A 257 28.09 11.46 -1.69
N THR A 258 26.77 11.57 -1.51
CA THR A 258 26.16 12.80 -0.94
C THR A 258 24.80 12.49 -0.31
N TRP A 259 24.59 13.02 0.90
CA TRP A 259 23.27 13.11 1.54
C TRP A 259 22.37 14.12 0.81
N TRP A 260 21.09 14.22 1.17
CA TRP A 260 20.28 15.35 0.72
C TRP A 260 20.66 16.62 1.51
N THR A 261 20.13 17.76 1.08
CA THR A 261 20.34 19.06 1.73
C THR A 261 19.01 19.66 2.11
N ASN A 262 18.98 20.52 3.13
CA ASN A 262 17.80 21.30 3.48
C ASN A 262 17.52 22.40 2.43
N SER A 263 16.50 23.24 2.68
CA SER A 263 16.12 24.35 1.81
C SER A 263 17.21 25.43 1.63
N ALA A 264 18.14 25.55 2.58
CA ALA A 264 19.29 26.45 2.51
C ALA A 264 20.51 25.84 1.78
N GLY A 265 20.42 24.59 1.31
CA GLY A 265 21.54 23.88 0.69
C GLY A 265 22.54 23.29 1.70
N GLU A 266 22.18 23.28 2.98
CA GLU A 266 23.03 22.77 4.07
C GLU A 266 22.69 21.33 4.41
N LYS A 267 23.55 20.68 5.20
CA LYS A 267 23.27 19.34 5.75
C LYS A 267 22.00 19.38 6.63
N PRO A 268 21.12 18.37 6.57
CA PRO A 268 19.96 18.28 7.45
C PRO A 268 20.39 18.34 8.92
N ASN A 269 19.67 19.12 9.73
CA ASN A 269 20.04 19.45 11.12
C ASN A 269 18.93 19.18 12.15
N ASP A 270 17.75 18.71 11.74
CA ASP A 270 16.68 18.28 12.65
C ASP A 270 16.61 16.75 12.73
N PRO A 271 17.19 16.12 13.77
CA PRO A 271 17.10 14.68 13.98
C PRO A 271 15.73 14.23 14.52
N SER A 272 14.86 15.13 14.99
CA SER A 272 13.51 14.77 15.44
C SER A 272 12.59 14.45 14.25
N ARG A 273 12.94 15.00 13.08
CA ARG A 273 12.34 14.75 11.77
C ARG A 273 13.43 14.17 10.84
N PRO A 274 13.77 12.87 10.91
CA PRO A 274 14.96 12.29 10.27
C PRO A 274 15.10 12.50 8.77
N LEU A 275 14.00 12.80 8.07
CA LEU A 275 13.97 13.08 6.63
C LEU A 275 13.74 14.56 6.30
N ALA A 276 13.85 15.46 7.27
CA ALA A 276 13.67 16.90 7.07
C ALA A 276 14.48 17.39 5.88
N GLY A 277 13.80 18.03 4.92
CA GLY A 277 14.39 18.57 3.70
C GLY A 277 14.58 17.58 2.55
N LEU A 278 14.32 16.27 2.75
CA LEU A 278 14.36 15.29 1.65
C LEU A 278 13.20 15.57 0.69
N LYS A 279 13.49 15.94 -0.56
CA LYS A 279 12.45 16.28 -1.55
C LYS A 279 11.95 15.03 -2.26
N VAL A 280 10.66 14.72 -2.11
CA VAL A 280 10.00 13.56 -2.72
C VAL A 280 8.93 14.03 -3.69
N LEU A 281 9.11 13.73 -4.98
CA LEU A 281 8.10 13.98 -6.00
C LEU A 281 7.23 12.74 -6.15
N ASP A 282 5.95 12.89 -5.83
CA ASP A 282 4.97 11.81 -5.76
C ASP A 282 4.06 11.85 -7.00
N ALA A 283 4.25 10.88 -7.91
CA ALA A 283 3.37 10.60 -9.04
C ALA A 283 2.62 9.27 -8.82
N THR A 284 2.08 9.07 -7.62
CA THR A 284 1.37 7.85 -7.23
C THR A 284 -0.13 8.07 -7.01
N ARG A 285 -0.88 6.97 -7.06
CA ARG A 285 -2.35 6.92 -6.90
C ARG A 285 -2.74 5.67 -6.10
N ILE A 286 -3.98 5.64 -5.60
CA ILE A 286 -4.57 4.52 -4.86
C ILE A 286 -3.96 4.37 -3.46
N ILE A 287 -3.22 3.29 -3.15
CA ILE A 287 -2.83 2.93 -1.77
C ILE A 287 -1.32 2.68 -1.67
N ALA A 288 -0.77 1.66 -2.34
CA ALA A 288 0.62 1.24 -2.10
C ALA A 288 1.65 2.35 -2.35
N GLY A 289 1.57 3.03 -3.50
CA GLY A 289 2.45 4.16 -3.81
C GLY A 289 2.26 5.33 -2.84
N PRO A 290 1.03 5.81 -2.59
CA PRO A 290 0.78 6.87 -1.63
C PRO A 290 1.19 6.52 -0.20
N ALA A 291 1.15 5.24 0.21
CA ALA A 291 1.63 4.78 1.50
C ALA A 291 3.15 4.98 1.65
N VAL A 292 3.94 4.76 0.58
CA VAL A 292 5.39 5.07 0.56
C VAL A 292 5.61 6.53 0.88
N THR A 293 5.01 7.42 0.09
CA THR A 293 5.29 8.86 0.17
C THR A 293 4.67 9.49 1.41
N ARG A 294 3.53 8.97 1.91
CA ARG A 294 2.96 9.36 3.20
C ARG A 294 3.90 8.97 4.34
N GLY A 295 4.45 7.76 4.34
CA GLY A 295 5.41 7.34 5.37
C GLY A 295 6.71 8.15 5.36
N LEU A 296 7.20 8.54 4.18
CA LEU A 296 8.34 9.47 4.10
C LEU A 296 7.99 10.85 4.68
N ALA A 297 6.78 11.37 4.41
CA ALA A 297 6.29 12.60 5.03
C ALA A 297 6.13 12.47 6.56
N GLU A 298 5.69 11.31 7.04
CA GLU A 298 5.58 10.98 8.46
C GLU A 298 6.93 11.11 9.18
N LEU A 299 8.06 10.94 8.47
CA LEU A 299 9.42 11.08 8.98
C LEU A 299 10.07 12.45 8.68
N GLY A 300 9.37 13.39 8.03
CA GLY A 300 9.88 14.75 7.78
C GLY A 300 10.17 15.10 6.32
N ALA A 301 9.99 14.18 5.37
CA ALA A 301 10.26 14.48 3.97
C ALA A 301 9.30 15.56 3.43
N THR A 302 9.82 16.44 2.58
CA THR A 302 9.00 17.39 1.83
C THR A 302 8.41 16.67 0.62
N VAL A 303 7.11 16.37 0.66
CA VAL A 303 6.43 15.60 -0.39
C VAL A 303 5.54 16.51 -1.23
N LEU A 304 5.78 16.53 -2.54
CA LEU A 304 4.94 17.18 -3.53
C LEU A 304 4.29 16.11 -4.41
N ARG A 305 2.98 15.96 -4.27
CA ARG A 305 2.17 15.07 -5.10
C ARG A 305 1.68 15.82 -6.34
N ILE A 306 1.92 15.24 -7.51
CA ILE A 306 1.44 15.74 -8.80
C ILE A 306 0.31 14.86 -9.29
N THR A 307 -0.83 15.49 -9.51
CA THR A 307 -2.03 14.88 -10.12
C THR A 307 -2.49 15.72 -11.31
N THR A 308 -3.65 15.41 -11.88
CA THR A 308 -4.31 16.26 -12.88
C THR A 308 -5.77 16.44 -12.50
N LYS A 309 -6.29 17.66 -12.65
CA LYS A 309 -7.72 17.96 -12.46
C LYS A 309 -8.60 17.56 -13.65
N THR A 310 -8.04 17.18 -14.80
CA THR A 310 -8.84 17.17 -16.05
C THR A 310 -8.82 15.84 -16.79
N ARG A 311 -7.82 14.98 -16.58
CA ARG A 311 -7.58 13.85 -17.51
C ARG A 311 -7.56 12.46 -16.92
N VAL A 312 -7.26 12.37 -15.63
CA VAL A 312 -7.08 11.08 -14.97
C VAL A 312 -7.96 11.09 -13.73
N PRO A 313 -8.87 10.11 -13.56
CA PRO A 313 -9.70 10.03 -12.37
C PRO A 313 -8.84 9.82 -11.13
N ASP A 314 -9.32 10.17 -9.95
CA ASP A 314 -8.61 9.91 -8.71
C ASP A 314 -9.59 9.43 -7.64
N ALA A 315 -9.14 8.49 -6.80
CA ALA A 315 -9.97 7.94 -5.73
C ALA A 315 -9.91 8.88 -4.52
N THR A 316 -10.76 9.90 -4.54
CA THR A 316 -10.80 10.96 -3.54
C THR A 316 -11.05 10.46 -2.13
N ILE A 317 -11.79 9.34 -2.00
CA ILE A 317 -12.05 8.62 -0.75
C ILE A 317 -10.78 8.22 0.02
N TYR A 318 -9.62 8.21 -0.63
CA TYR A 318 -8.32 7.88 -0.04
C TYR A 318 -7.55 9.11 0.48
N HIS A 319 -7.97 10.33 0.12
CA HIS A 319 -7.27 11.56 0.51
C HIS A 319 -7.18 11.78 2.03
N PRO A 320 -8.23 11.53 2.85
CA PRO A 320 -8.15 11.73 4.29
C PRO A 320 -7.07 10.90 4.98
N GLU A 321 -6.63 9.79 4.38
CA GLU A 321 -5.57 8.94 4.93
C GLU A 321 -4.22 9.19 4.27
N PHE A 322 -4.15 9.30 2.93
CA PHE A 322 -2.88 9.23 2.21
C PHE A 322 -2.25 10.57 1.84
N ASN A 323 -2.94 11.70 2.03
CA ASN A 323 -2.40 13.03 1.67
C ASN A 323 -1.83 13.82 2.86
N TRP A 324 -1.76 13.24 4.06
CA TRP A 324 -1.09 13.87 5.21
C TRP A 324 0.38 14.13 4.92
N GLY A 325 0.86 15.34 5.29
CA GLY A 325 2.24 15.78 5.07
C GLY A 325 2.60 16.06 3.60
N LYS A 326 1.63 16.03 2.68
CA LYS A 326 1.88 16.25 1.25
C LYS A 326 1.25 17.54 0.77
N ARG A 327 1.98 18.27 -0.06
CA ARG A 327 1.42 19.28 -0.96
C ARG A 327 0.87 18.59 -2.20
N ASN A 328 -0.25 19.06 -2.73
CA ASN A 328 -0.92 18.47 -3.88
C ASN A 328 -1.10 19.50 -4.98
N ALA A 329 -0.31 19.40 -6.05
CA ALA A 329 -0.41 20.24 -7.23
C ALA A 329 -1.02 19.49 -8.43
N SER A 330 -1.47 20.25 -9.42
CA SER A 330 -2.03 19.73 -10.66
C SER A 330 -1.19 20.14 -11.85
N LEU A 331 -0.81 19.18 -12.69
CA LEU A 331 -0.14 19.39 -13.97
C LEU A 331 -0.80 18.50 -15.04
N ASP A 332 -1.10 19.06 -16.22
CA ASP A 332 -1.50 18.32 -17.42
C ASP A 332 -0.28 18.16 -18.34
N LEU A 333 0.35 16.99 -18.31
CA LEU A 333 1.59 16.72 -19.05
C LEU A 333 1.47 16.79 -20.59
N SER A 334 0.28 17.02 -21.16
CA SER A 334 0.18 17.39 -22.58
C SER A 334 0.43 18.85 -22.88
N GLN A 335 0.34 19.70 -21.87
CA GLN A 335 0.72 21.09 -22.00
C GLN A 335 2.24 21.15 -21.86
N GLU A 336 2.91 21.75 -22.84
CA GLU A 336 4.37 21.82 -22.87
C GLU A 336 4.93 22.52 -21.63
N ALA A 337 4.24 23.55 -21.13
CA ALA A 337 4.62 24.28 -19.92
C ALA A 337 4.56 23.39 -18.65
N ASP A 338 3.53 22.56 -18.53
CA ASP A 338 3.36 21.65 -17.38
C ASP A 338 4.35 20.49 -17.48
N HIS A 339 4.62 19.99 -18.69
CA HIS A 339 5.67 19.00 -18.95
C HIS A 339 7.05 19.51 -18.53
N ALA A 340 7.39 20.74 -18.93
CA ALA A 340 8.64 21.41 -18.53
C ALA A 340 8.71 21.61 -17.01
N THR A 341 7.60 22.02 -16.38
CA THR A 341 7.49 22.18 -14.93
C THR A 341 7.71 20.85 -14.20
N PHE A 342 7.07 19.78 -14.64
CA PHE A 342 7.25 18.45 -14.06
C PHE A 342 8.71 17.97 -14.17
N LYS A 343 9.34 18.16 -15.34
CA LYS A 343 10.77 17.85 -15.52
C LYS A 343 11.65 18.65 -14.56
N LYS A 344 11.38 19.95 -14.40
CA LYS A 344 12.10 20.81 -13.44
C LYS A 344 11.96 20.30 -12.01
N LEU A 345 10.76 19.91 -11.59
CA LEU A 345 10.54 19.33 -10.26
C LEU A 345 11.34 18.05 -10.04
N ILE A 346 11.45 17.16 -11.05
CA ILE A 346 12.28 15.95 -10.98
C ILE A 346 13.77 16.30 -10.84
N LEU A 347 14.26 17.28 -11.61
CA LEU A 347 15.66 17.72 -11.55
C LEU A 347 16.05 18.25 -10.15
N GLU A 348 15.08 18.79 -9.41
CA GLU A 348 15.29 19.33 -8.06
C GLU A 348 15.03 18.32 -6.93
N CYS A 349 14.33 17.22 -7.19
CA CYS A 349 13.98 16.24 -6.16
C CYS A 349 15.11 15.25 -5.85
N ASP A 350 15.04 14.65 -4.66
CA ASP A 350 15.90 13.54 -4.24
C ASP A 350 15.33 12.19 -4.63
N VAL A 351 14.01 12.05 -4.52
CA VAL A 351 13.27 10.81 -4.73
C VAL A 351 12.10 11.08 -5.68
N PHE A 352 12.01 10.34 -6.76
CA PHE A 352 10.83 10.31 -7.63
C PHE A 352 10.11 8.98 -7.46
N VAL A 353 8.82 9.03 -7.11
CA VAL A 353 8.00 7.82 -6.89
C VAL A 353 6.87 7.79 -7.90
N SER A 354 6.75 6.68 -8.64
CA SER A 354 5.67 6.44 -9.58
C SER A 354 5.05 5.06 -9.37
N SER A 355 3.72 5.00 -9.41
CA SER A 355 2.95 3.75 -9.33
C SER A 355 2.04 3.56 -10.53
N TYR A 356 2.36 4.20 -11.66
CA TYR A 356 1.69 3.94 -12.94
C TYR A 356 2.20 2.63 -13.54
N ARG A 357 1.40 2.04 -14.45
CA ARG A 357 1.85 0.89 -15.25
C ARG A 357 3.17 1.24 -15.96
N PRO A 358 4.13 0.30 -16.10
CA PRO A 358 5.51 0.59 -16.54
C PRO A 358 5.63 1.51 -17.75
N THR A 359 4.81 1.27 -18.77
CA THR A 359 4.86 1.98 -20.06
C THR A 359 4.19 3.35 -20.05
N VAL A 360 3.43 3.71 -19.01
CA VAL A 360 2.65 4.95 -18.99
C VAL A 360 3.56 6.15 -18.85
N MET A 361 4.46 6.16 -17.86
CA MET A 361 5.37 7.30 -17.67
C MET A 361 6.40 7.41 -18.79
N GLU A 362 6.81 6.28 -19.38
CA GLU A 362 7.73 6.24 -20.53
C GLU A 362 7.16 6.98 -21.74
N LYS A 363 5.85 6.84 -22.02
CA LYS A 363 5.16 7.57 -23.10
C LYS A 363 5.21 9.09 -22.92
N TRP A 364 5.31 9.56 -21.68
CA TRP A 364 5.43 10.99 -21.36
C TRP A 364 6.90 11.44 -21.21
N GLY A 365 7.89 10.55 -21.43
CA GLY A 365 9.30 10.87 -21.26
C GLY A 365 9.78 10.90 -19.81
N PHE A 366 9.01 10.34 -18.88
CA PHE A 366 9.28 10.31 -17.44
C PHE A 366 9.36 8.88 -16.88
N GLY A 367 9.64 7.90 -17.75
CA GLY A 367 9.99 6.55 -17.32
C GLY A 367 11.27 6.55 -16.49
N ALA A 368 11.52 5.46 -15.76
CA ALA A 368 12.65 5.42 -14.82
C ALA A 368 14.00 5.67 -15.51
N ASP A 369 14.21 5.07 -16.69
CA ASP A 369 15.46 5.26 -17.44
C ASP A 369 15.54 6.66 -18.07
N ASN A 370 14.42 7.29 -18.45
CA ASN A 370 14.41 8.69 -18.88
C ASN A 370 14.85 9.62 -17.73
N VAL A 371 14.28 9.42 -16.54
CA VAL A 371 14.60 10.21 -15.35
C VAL A 371 16.08 10.07 -14.98
N LEU A 372 16.60 8.84 -14.97
CA LEU A 372 18.02 8.59 -14.74
C LEU A 372 18.90 9.28 -15.77
N ASP A 373 18.53 9.24 -17.06
CA ASP A 373 19.30 9.83 -18.14
C ASP A 373 19.40 11.36 -18.02
N PHE A 374 18.27 12.08 -17.88
CA PHE A 374 18.35 13.54 -17.78
C PHE A 374 18.86 14.03 -16.41
N CYS A 375 18.89 13.17 -15.38
CA CYS A 375 19.51 13.45 -14.09
C CYS A 375 21.01 13.10 -14.03
N LYS A 376 21.58 12.45 -15.06
CA LYS A 376 22.96 11.93 -15.00
C LYS A 376 24.04 12.99 -14.80
N GLN A 377 23.78 14.24 -15.22
CA GLN A 377 24.74 15.35 -15.08
C GLN A 377 24.66 16.07 -13.72
N ARG A 378 23.71 15.70 -12.85
CA ARG A 378 23.64 16.24 -11.48
C ARG A 378 24.83 15.76 -10.67
N GLU A 379 25.34 16.61 -9.77
CA GLU A 379 26.36 16.19 -8.79
C GLU A 379 25.81 15.14 -7.81
N LYS A 380 24.59 15.37 -7.30
CA LYS A 380 23.83 14.44 -6.43
C LYS A 380 22.89 13.58 -7.27
N GLY A 381 23.02 12.27 -7.15
CA GLY A 381 22.15 11.30 -7.83
C GLY A 381 20.70 11.30 -7.36
N ILE A 382 19.83 10.72 -8.16
CA ILE A 382 18.38 10.61 -7.91
C ILE A 382 18.02 9.17 -7.53
N ILE A 383 17.00 9.01 -6.68
CA ILE A 383 16.38 7.71 -6.39
C ILE A 383 15.05 7.67 -7.14
N VAL A 384 14.85 6.65 -7.96
CA VAL A 384 13.64 6.46 -8.77
C VAL A 384 12.94 5.19 -8.30
N VAL A 385 11.79 5.35 -7.67
CA VAL A 385 10.95 4.26 -7.17
C VAL A 385 9.82 4.02 -8.16
N ARG A 386 9.68 2.76 -8.59
CA ARG A 386 8.58 2.32 -9.43
C ARG A 386 7.86 1.12 -8.83
N LEU A 387 6.54 1.14 -8.87
CA LEU A 387 5.68 0.12 -8.26
C LEU A 387 4.69 -0.45 -9.28
N ASN A 388 4.59 -1.78 -9.36
CA ASN A 388 3.55 -2.47 -10.14
C ASN A 388 2.90 -3.63 -9.33
N SER A 389 2.00 -4.38 -9.95
CA SER A 389 1.31 -5.48 -9.26
C SER A 389 2.02 -6.82 -9.34
N TYR A 390 2.59 -7.17 -10.50
CA TYR A 390 3.06 -8.53 -10.82
C TYR A 390 4.57 -8.73 -10.64
N GLY A 391 5.33 -7.69 -10.27
CA GLY A 391 6.79 -7.74 -10.31
C GLY A 391 7.36 -7.26 -11.64
N TRP A 392 8.64 -6.96 -11.63
CA TRP A 392 9.37 -6.41 -12.77
C TRP A 392 10.06 -7.49 -13.62
N ASN A 393 9.95 -8.76 -13.18
CA ASN A 393 10.48 -9.91 -13.87
C ASN A 393 9.32 -10.76 -14.44
N GLY A 394 9.50 -11.32 -15.63
CA GLY A 394 8.53 -12.22 -16.25
C GLY A 394 7.53 -11.58 -17.21
N PRO A 395 6.62 -12.39 -17.79
CA PRO A 395 5.74 -11.99 -18.90
C PRO A 395 4.62 -11.02 -18.51
N MET A 396 4.19 -10.98 -17.25
CA MET A 396 3.06 -10.15 -16.79
C MET A 396 3.47 -8.76 -16.28
N ARG A 397 4.76 -8.39 -16.34
CA ARG A 397 5.29 -7.15 -15.74
C ARG A 397 4.60 -5.86 -16.21
N GLU A 398 4.04 -5.86 -17.41
CA GLU A 398 3.36 -4.69 -18.02
C GLU A 398 1.84 -4.68 -17.80
N ARG A 399 1.27 -5.75 -17.22
CA ARG A 399 -0.18 -5.85 -16.97
C ARG A 399 -0.63 -4.86 -15.90
N SER A 400 -1.89 -4.47 -15.99
CA SER A 400 -2.55 -3.73 -14.91
C SER A 400 -2.79 -4.65 -13.72
N GLY A 401 -2.67 -4.12 -12.50
CA GLY A 401 -3.07 -4.87 -11.33
C GLY A 401 -3.38 -3.98 -10.14
N TRP A 402 -3.87 -4.65 -9.11
CA TRP A 402 -4.38 -4.15 -7.83
C TRP A 402 -4.03 -5.20 -6.78
N GLN A 403 -4.07 -4.85 -5.49
CA GLN A 403 -3.81 -5.83 -4.45
C GLN A 403 -4.63 -7.11 -4.62
N GLN A 404 -5.95 -6.99 -4.80
CA GLN A 404 -6.82 -8.17 -4.83
C GLN A 404 -6.50 -9.10 -6.02
N ILE A 405 -6.02 -8.51 -7.11
CA ILE A 405 -5.48 -9.25 -8.26
C ILE A 405 -4.21 -10.00 -7.87
N SER A 406 -3.27 -9.35 -7.18
CA SER A 406 -2.06 -10.02 -6.69
C SER A 406 -2.38 -11.12 -5.67
N ASP A 407 -3.30 -10.87 -4.74
CA ASP A 407 -3.71 -11.83 -3.71
C ASP A 407 -4.33 -13.09 -4.35
N ALA A 408 -5.17 -12.91 -5.37
CA ALA A 408 -5.74 -14.01 -6.15
C ALA A 408 -4.70 -14.75 -6.98
N HIS A 409 -3.80 -14.02 -7.64
CA HIS A 409 -2.76 -14.57 -8.51
C HIS A 409 -1.74 -15.41 -7.74
N THR A 410 -1.36 -14.96 -6.53
CA THR A 410 -0.30 -15.59 -5.72
C THR A 410 -0.80 -16.69 -4.79
N GLY A 411 -2.12 -16.93 -4.75
CA GLY A 411 -2.76 -17.94 -3.91
C GLY A 411 -3.03 -17.54 -2.47
N VAL A 412 -2.86 -16.26 -2.13
CA VAL A 412 -3.28 -15.71 -0.84
C VAL A 412 -4.78 -15.86 -0.65
N SER A 413 -5.58 -15.60 -1.70
CA SER A 413 -7.04 -15.74 -1.65
C SER A 413 -7.52 -17.19 -1.51
N TRP A 414 -6.87 -18.12 -2.20
CA TRP A 414 -7.18 -19.55 -2.12
C TRP A 414 -6.91 -20.13 -0.74
N GLU A 415 -5.78 -19.78 -0.14
CA GLU A 415 -5.42 -20.24 1.20
C GLU A 415 -6.40 -19.71 2.26
N PHE A 416 -6.89 -18.47 2.10
CA PHE A 416 -7.89 -17.92 3.03
C PHE A 416 -9.23 -18.67 2.95
N GLY A 417 -9.71 -18.96 1.73
CA GLY A 417 -10.92 -19.77 1.55
C GLY A 417 -10.79 -21.19 2.11
N ARG A 418 -9.66 -21.86 1.88
CA ARG A 418 -9.36 -23.19 2.44
C ARG A 418 -9.33 -23.20 3.95
N ALA A 419 -8.76 -22.17 4.58
CA ALA A 419 -8.73 -22.05 6.03
C ALA A 419 -10.15 -21.98 6.66
N MET A 420 -11.15 -21.52 5.91
CA MET A 420 -12.56 -21.51 6.32
C MET A 420 -13.31 -22.79 5.92
N GLY A 421 -12.63 -23.78 5.34
CA GLY A 421 -13.23 -25.05 4.90
C GLY A 421 -13.91 -24.99 3.53
N HIS A 422 -13.48 -24.08 2.65
CA HIS A 422 -14.01 -23.98 1.28
C HIS A 422 -12.95 -24.28 0.21
N GLU A 423 -13.41 -24.92 -0.86
CA GLU A 423 -12.65 -25.08 -2.10
C GLU A 423 -12.95 -23.94 -3.08
N GLU A 424 -12.77 -22.70 -2.61
CA GLU A 424 -12.86 -21.49 -3.42
C GLU A 424 -11.94 -20.38 -2.87
N PRO A 425 -11.43 -19.48 -3.72
CA PRO A 425 -10.64 -18.34 -3.27
C PRO A 425 -11.53 -17.23 -2.71
N VAL A 426 -11.10 -16.63 -1.61
CA VAL A 426 -11.77 -15.49 -0.97
C VAL A 426 -10.78 -14.34 -0.84
N THR A 427 -11.19 -13.14 -1.24
CA THR A 427 -10.37 -11.94 -1.09
C THR A 427 -10.00 -11.71 0.38
N PRO A 428 -8.69 -11.57 0.72
CA PRO A 428 -8.26 -11.29 2.08
C PRO A 428 -8.79 -9.97 2.63
N LEU A 429 -8.79 -9.87 3.96
CA LEU A 429 -9.35 -8.73 4.67
C LEU A 429 -8.44 -7.49 4.57
N PHE A 430 -9.04 -6.33 4.30
CA PHE A 430 -8.38 -5.02 4.20
C PHE A 430 -7.30 -4.95 3.10
N PRO A 431 -6.86 -3.74 2.69
CA PRO A 431 -5.78 -3.58 1.71
C PRO A 431 -4.38 -3.88 2.30
N ASN A 432 -4.21 -5.04 2.94
CA ASN A 432 -2.97 -5.44 3.59
C ASN A 432 -1.72 -5.34 2.68
N SER A 433 -1.76 -6.00 1.52
CA SER A 433 -0.60 -6.08 0.61
C SER A 433 -0.19 -4.71 0.07
N ASP A 434 -1.14 -3.81 -0.19
CA ASP A 434 -0.86 -2.43 -0.59
C ASP A 434 -0.11 -1.68 0.52
N PHE A 435 -0.60 -1.73 1.77
CA PHE A 435 0.03 -1.06 2.91
C PHE A 435 1.42 -1.64 3.22
N CYS A 436 1.57 -2.96 3.21
CA CYS A 436 2.85 -3.61 3.45
C CYS A 436 3.87 -3.35 2.33
N THR A 437 3.43 -3.31 1.07
CA THR A 437 4.29 -2.89 -0.05
C THR A 437 4.70 -1.42 0.10
N GLY A 438 3.80 -0.58 0.63
CA GLY A 438 4.10 0.79 1.03
C GLY A 438 5.25 0.88 2.03
N ILE A 439 5.24 0.06 3.09
CA ILE A 439 6.33 0.05 4.10
C ILE A 439 7.63 -0.47 3.50
N SER A 440 7.58 -1.55 2.72
CA SER A 440 8.75 -2.02 1.97
C SER A 440 9.33 -0.90 1.09
N GLY A 441 8.48 -0.08 0.48
CA GLY A 441 8.90 1.09 -0.28
C GLY A 441 9.57 2.17 0.58
N ILE A 442 9.05 2.46 1.78
CA ILE A 442 9.72 3.35 2.73
C ILE A 442 11.12 2.82 3.03
N CYS A 443 11.23 1.55 3.45
CA CYS A 443 12.52 0.91 3.76
C CYS A 443 13.50 0.98 2.57
N SER A 444 13.02 0.71 1.35
CA SER A 444 13.86 0.76 0.14
C SER A 444 14.39 2.16 -0.17
N VAL A 445 13.61 3.21 0.11
CA VAL A 445 14.06 4.60 -0.07
C VAL A 445 15.10 4.95 0.98
N LEU A 446 14.89 4.59 2.25
CA LEU A 446 15.87 4.84 3.31
C LEU A 446 17.19 4.09 3.05
N ASP A 447 17.10 2.83 2.58
CA ASP A 447 18.24 2.04 2.12
C ASP A 447 19.01 2.77 1.00
N ALA A 448 18.33 3.17 -0.07
CA ALA A 448 18.95 3.83 -1.22
C ALA A 448 19.51 5.22 -0.88
N VAL A 449 18.88 5.95 0.05
CA VAL A 449 19.40 7.24 0.53
C VAL A 449 20.73 7.05 1.26
N ILE A 450 20.85 6.02 2.10
CA ILE A 450 22.11 5.69 2.77
C ILE A 450 23.16 5.24 1.74
N ARG A 451 22.80 4.36 0.80
CA ARG A 451 23.73 3.94 -0.28
C ARG A 451 24.21 5.12 -1.11
N ARG A 452 23.32 6.04 -1.51
CA ARG A 452 23.69 7.26 -2.22
C ARG A 452 24.64 8.14 -1.41
N ALA A 453 24.44 8.23 -0.11
CA ALA A 453 25.29 9.02 0.76
C ALA A 453 26.71 8.44 0.89
N GLU A 454 26.84 7.12 0.92
CA GLU A 454 28.13 6.44 1.14
C GLU A 454 28.86 6.10 -0.16
N GLN A 455 28.13 5.76 -1.21
CA GLN A 455 28.66 5.20 -2.46
C GLN A 455 28.45 6.13 -3.66
N GLY A 456 27.58 7.13 -3.54
CA GLY A 456 27.20 7.98 -4.66
C GLY A 456 26.23 7.29 -5.61
N GLY A 457 26.13 7.82 -6.82
CA GLY A 457 25.24 7.31 -7.85
C GLY A 457 23.75 7.64 -7.67
N SER A 458 22.98 7.22 -8.67
CA SER A 458 21.52 7.15 -8.66
C SER A 458 21.07 5.72 -8.42
N TYR A 459 19.81 5.52 -8.00
CA TYR A 459 19.27 4.19 -7.73
C TYR A 459 17.87 4.04 -8.33
N LYS A 460 17.64 2.93 -9.03
CA LYS A 460 16.32 2.49 -9.47
C LYS A 460 15.81 1.42 -8.50
N ILE A 461 14.64 1.64 -7.93
CA ILE A 461 13.99 0.73 -6.99
C ILE A 461 12.76 0.13 -7.64
N ASN A 462 12.69 -1.20 -7.62
CA ASN A 462 11.56 -1.98 -8.11
C ASN A 462 10.75 -2.51 -6.92
N LEU A 463 9.49 -2.07 -6.81
CA LEU A 463 8.51 -2.59 -5.85
C LEU A 463 7.38 -3.32 -6.57
N ALA A 464 6.82 -4.33 -5.93
CA ALA A 464 5.59 -4.94 -6.41
C ALA A 464 4.76 -5.56 -5.30
N LEU A 465 3.44 -5.56 -5.49
CA LEU A 465 2.50 -6.27 -4.63
C LEU A 465 2.82 -7.77 -4.58
N ASP A 466 3.17 -8.35 -5.73
CA ASP A 466 3.61 -9.75 -5.85
C ASP A 466 4.88 -10.05 -5.03
N TYR A 467 5.79 -9.08 -4.86
CA TYR A 467 6.99 -9.27 -4.02
C TYR A 467 6.61 -9.41 -2.55
N TYR A 468 5.72 -8.54 -2.05
CA TYR A 468 5.19 -8.69 -0.71
C TYR A 468 4.42 -10.00 -0.54
N ASN A 469 3.56 -10.38 -1.48
CA ASN A 469 2.79 -11.62 -1.37
C ASN A 469 3.67 -12.88 -1.44
N ASN A 470 4.73 -12.88 -2.26
CA ASN A 470 5.73 -13.94 -2.22
C ASN A 470 6.45 -14.01 -0.86
N TRP A 471 6.83 -12.87 -0.28
CA TRP A 471 7.43 -12.83 1.04
C TRP A 471 6.45 -13.30 2.14
N LEU A 472 5.20 -12.83 2.11
CA LEU A 472 4.12 -13.27 3.00
C LEU A 472 3.97 -14.79 2.93
N THR A 473 3.89 -15.39 1.75
CA THR A 473 3.64 -16.83 1.60
C THR A 473 4.86 -17.71 1.92
N ARG A 474 6.08 -17.20 1.76
CA ARG A 474 7.33 -17.98 1.94
C ARG A 474 7.98 -17.79 3.31
N ASN A 475 7.95 -16.58 3.85
CA ASN A 475 8.68 -16.20 5.06
C ASN A 475 7.76 -15.97 6.26
N VAL A 476 6.47 -15.70 6.03
CA VAL A 476 5.49 -15.45 7.10
C VAL A 476 4.49 -16.59 7.21
N GLY A 477 3.73 -16.93 6.19
CA GLY A 477 2.74 -18.00 6.25
C GLY A 477 1.52 -17.69 7.13
N VAL A 478 0.74 -18.74 7.37
CA VAL A 478 -0.52 -18.71 8.13
C VAL A 478 -0.29 -19.04 9.62
N TYR A 479 -1.30 -18.80 10.45
CA TYR A 479 -1.29 -19.25 11.84
C TYR A 479 -1.24 -20.79 11.92
N PRO A 480 -0.56 -21.35 12.95
CA PRO A 480 -0.71 -22.77 13.27
C PRO A 480 -2.18 -23.15 13.47
N GLU A 481 -2.58 -24.34 13.04
CA GLU A 481 -3.98 -24.78 13.04
C GLU A 481 -4.71 -24.56 14.39
N PRO A 482 -4.14 -24.88 15.56
CA PRO A 482 -4.83 -24.63 16.84
C PRO A 482 -5.08 -23.14 17.11
N VAL A 483 -4.17 -22.27 16.67
CA VAL A 483 -4.28 -20.81 16.83
C VAL A 483 -5.36 -20.26 15.90
N TRP A 484 -5.34 -20.68 14.63
CA TRP A 484 -6.38 -20.31 13.67
C TRP A 484 -7.77 -20.78 14.12
N LYS A 485 -7.91 -22.04 14.54
CA LYS A 485 -9.19 -22.59 15.01
C LYS A 485 -9.75 -21.81 16.19
N LYS A 486 -8.91 -21.48 17.18
CA LYS A 486 -9.30 -20.65 18.32
C LYS A 486 -9.75 -19.25 17.89
N LEU A 487 -8.99 -18.60 17.01
CA LEU A 487 -9.30 -17.28 16.47
C LEU A 487 -10.61 -17.27 15.67
N HIS A 488 -10.80 -18.25 14.78
CA HIS A 488 -12.01 -18.38 13.98
C HIS A 488 -13.23 -18.61 14.87
N GLN A 489 -13.13 -19.49 15.86
CA GLN A 489 -14.19 -19.76 16.85
C GLN A 489 -14.52 -18.54 17.73
N HIS A 490 -13.53 -17.73 18.12
CA HIS A 490 -13.74 -16.50 18.89
C HIS A 490 -14.74 -15.55 18.21
N TYR A 491 -14.71 -15.50 16.88
CA TYR A 491 -15.62 -14.69 16.06
C TYR A 491 -16.88 -15.44 15.59
N GLY A 492 -17.16 -16.62 16.13
CA GLY A 492 -18.32 -17.44 15.72
C GLY A 492 -18.14 -18.15 14.38
N SER A 493 -16.89 -18.39 13.98
CA SER A 493 -16.51 -19.07 12.73
C SER A 493 -17.13 -18.43 11.49
N PRO A 494 -16.87 -17.12 11.23
CA PRO A 494 -17.43 -16.43 10.09
C PRO A 494 -17.02 -17.11 8.78
N ILE A 495 -17.97 -17.16 7.85
CA ILE A 495 -17.78 -17.69 6.51
C ILE A 495 -17.91 -16.55 5.51
N PHE A 496 -16.89 -16.41 4.67
CA PHE A 496 -16.86 -15.48 3.55
C PHE A 496 -16.78 -16.25 2.24
N ARG A 497 -17.36 -15.69 1.18
CA ARG A 497 -17.48 -16.34 -0.12
C ARG A 497 -16.64 -15.62 -1.17
N HIS A 498 -16.31 -16.33 -2.26
CA HIS A 498 -15.49 -15.77 -3.34
C HIS A 498 -16.04 -14.44 -3.89
N ASP A 499 -17.36 -14.26 -3.89
CA ASP A 499 -18.03 -13.05 -4.38
C ASP A 499 -18.50 -12.10 -3.27
N ASP A 500 -17.99 -12.23 -2.05
CA ASP A 500 -18.08 -11.15 -1.07
C ASP A 500 -17.09 -10.03 -1.42
N HIS A 501 -17.60 -8.90 -1.95
CA HIS A 501 -16.79 -7.72 -2.25
C HIS A 501 -16.06 -7.19 -1.00
N MET A 502 -14.86 -6.63 -1.16
CA MET A 502 -14.03 -6.14 -0.04
C MET A 502 -14.77 -5.19 0.92
N LEU A 503 -15.62 -4.29 0.42
CA LEU A 503 -16.41 -3.40 1.29
C LEU A 503 -17.45 -4.14 2.15
N VAL A 504 -18.00 -5.25 1.66
CA VAL A 504 -18.88 -6.12 2.45
C VAL A 504 -18.07 -6.82 3.54
N LEU A 505 -16.89 -7.35 3.19
CA LEU A 505 -15.97 -7.98 4.14
C LEU A 505 -15.56 -6.99 5.23
N ILE A 506 -15.19 -5.76 4.86
CA ILE A 506 -14.82 -4.69 5.79
C ILE A 506 -15.96 -4.39 6.77
N GLY A 507 -17.21 -4.25 6.29
CA GLY A 507 -18.36 -3.99 7.16
C GLY A 507 -18.65 -5.14 8.13
N LYS A 508 -18.63 -6.38 7.64
CA LYS A 508 -18.82 -7.59 8.45
C LYS A 508 -17.73 -7.72 9.52
N VAL A 509 -16.46 -7.58 9.13
CA VAL A 509 -15.31 -7.73 10.03
C VAL A 509 -15.23 -6.59 11.05
N SER A 510 -15.51 -5.34 10.64
CA SER A 510 -15.55 -4.22 11.58
C SER A 510 -16.61 -4.45 12.67
N SER A 511 -17.77 -4.99 12.30
CA SER A 511 -18.84 -5.35 13.24
C SER A 511 -18.47 -6.53 14.16
N LEU A 512 -17.61 -7.45 13.69
CA LEU A 512 -17.08 -8.54 14.52
C LEU A 512 -16.04 -8.01 15.51
N LEU A 513 -15.10 -7.18 15.06
CA LEU A 513 -14.07 -6.56 15.90
C LEU A 513 -14.70 -5.72 17.01
N GLN A 514 -15.68 -4.86 16.69
CA GLN A 514 -16.38 -4.04 17.69
C GLN A 514 -17.08 -4.85 18.77
N ARG A 515 -17.61 -6.04 18.43
CA ARG A 515 -18.34 -6.89 19.37
C ARG A 515 -17.44 -7.78 20.22
N HIS A 516 -16.39 -8.33 19.63
CA HIS A 516 -15.59 -9.38 20.26
C HIS A 516 -14.19 -8.94 20.71
N SER A 517 -13.68 -7.84 20.13
CA SER A 517 -12.32 -7.34 20.40
C SER A 517 -12.27 -5.80 20.31
N PRO A 518 -13.12 -5.05 21.06
CA PRO A 518 -13.20 -3.59 20.97
C PRO A 518 -11.88 -2.88 21.35
N GLU A 519 -11.01 -3.54 22.11
CA GLU A 519 -9.69 -3.05 22.52
C GLU A 519 -8.74 -2.79 21.35
N VAL A 520 -8.99 -3.34 20.16
CA VAL A 520 -8.20 -2.97 18.97
C VAL A 520 -8.38 -1.49 18.62
N PHE A 521 -9.54 -0.91 18.92
CA PHE A 521 -9.87 0.49 18.64
C PHE A 521 -9.61 1.41 19.84
N ASP A 522 -8.65 1.05 20.70
CA ASP A 522 -8.28 1.86 21.84
C ASP A 522 -7.96 3.31 21.40
N PRO A 523 -8.63 4.33 21.98
CA PRO A 523 -8.37 5.74 21.66
C PRO A 523 -6.91 6.15 21.80
N GLN A 524 -6.09 5.44 22.57
CA GLN A 524 -4.66 5.72 22.68
C GLN A 524 -3.92 5.65 21.34
N TYR A 525 -4.41 4.84 20.39
CA TYR A 525 -3.84 4.68 19.04
C TYR A 525 -4.35 5.72 18.03
N LEU A 526 -5.30 6.56 18.43
CA LEU A 526 -5.90 7.58 17.58
C LEU A 526 -5.49 8.98 18.05
N GLU A 527 -5.45 9.92 17.12
CA GLU A 527 -5.24 11.34 17.40
C GLU A 527 -6.09 12.21 16.50
N ASP A 528 -6.50 13.37 17.03
CA ASP A 528 -7.17 14.40 16.27
C ASP A 528 -6.12 15.36 15.73
N ARG A 529 -5.95 15.36 14.41
CA ARG A 529 -4.97 16.21 13.73
C ARG A 529 -5.65 17.47 13.21
N PRO A 530 -5.08 18.66 13.45
CA PRO A 530 -5.60 19.88 12.85
C PRO A 530 -5.39 19.88 11.33
N CYS A 531 -6.40 20.30 10.58
CA CYS A 531 -6.34 20.46 9.13
C CYS A 531 -6.77 21.88 8.73
N PRO A 532 -5.92 22.91 8.95
CA PRO A 532 -6.30 24.31 8.80
C PRO A 532 -6.85 24.67 7.41
N ASN A 533 -6.33 24.07 6.35
CA ASN A 533 -6.80 24.28 4.97
C ASN A 533 -8.25 23.80 4.73
N LEU A 534 -8.76 22.89 5.57
CA LEU A 534 -10.15 22.41 5.52
C LEU A 534 -11.03 23.02 6.64
N GLY A 535 -10.42 23.76 7.58
CA GLY A 535 -11.08 24.37 8.73
C GLY A 535 -11.68 23.36 9.71
N ILE A 536 -11.12 22.14 9.79
CA ILE A 536 -11.60 21.06 10.66
C ILE A 536 -10.42 20.29 11.27
N ASN A 537 -10.68 19.58 12.36
CA ASN A 537 -9.81 18.49 12.82
C ASN A 537 -10.23 17.18 12.17
N ILE A 538 -9.30 16.24 12.05
CA ILE A 538 -9.57 14.91 11.50
C ILE A 538 -8.95 13.88 12.46
N ARG A 539 -9.78 12.98 12.97
CA ARG A 539 -9.31 11.82 13.75
C ARG A 539 -8.63 10.83 12.82
N THR A 540 -7.44 10.36 13.16
CA THR A 540 -6.66 9.39 12.37
C THR A 540 -5.86 8.45 13.27
N VAL A 541 -5.30 7.39 12.69
CA VAL A 541 -4.39 6.48 13.38
C VAL A 541 -3.03 7.15 13.58
N LYS A 542 -2.49 7.11 14.80
CA LYS A 542 -1.15 7.60 15.14
C LYS A 542 -0.05 6.84 14.39
N PRO A 543 1.14 7.42 14.20
CA PRO A 543 2.32 6.69 13.70
C PRO A 543 2.63 5.44 14.53
N VAL A 544 2.88 4.30 13.89
CA VAL A 544 3.11 3.01 14.57
C VAL A 544 4.44 2.98 15.34
N LEU A 545 5.47 3.65 14.81
CA LEU A 545 6.80 3.65 15.43
C LEU A 545 6.85 4.60 16.62
N GLN A 546 7.08 4.05 17.82
CA GLN A 546 7.21 4.82 19.05
C GLN A 546 8.68 4.88 19.47
N PHE A 547 9.36 5.98 19.15
CA PHE A 547 10.75 6.24 19.55
C PHE A 547 10.82 6.83 20.96
N ALA A 548 11.76 6.37 21.78
CA ALA A 548 11.89 6.84 23.15
C ALA A 548 12.43 8.29 23.28
N ASP A 549 13.32 8.71 22.38
CA ASP A 549 14.18 9.87 22.61
C ASP A 549 13.97 11.03 21.64
N VAL A 550 14.61 11.04 20.47
CA VAL A 550 14.66 12.24 19.60
C VAL A 550 13.58 12.23 18.53
N VAL A 551 13.38 11.09 17.85
CA VAL A 551 12.50 11.05 16.67
C VAL A 551 11.03 11.22 17.08
N ARG A 552 10.31 12.05 16.32
CA ARG A 552 8.88 12.31 16.48
C ARG A 552 8.19 12.16 15.12
N PRO A 553 7.74 10.93 14.78
CA PRO A 553 6.96 10.72 13.57
C PRO A 553 5.66 11.53 13.62
N GLY A 554 5.25 12.08 12.50
CA GLY A 554 4.12 13.01 12.41
C GLY A 554 4.12 13.80 11.11
N PHE A 555 3.15 14.70 10.96
CA PHE A 555 2.92 15.43 9.71
C PHE A 555 2.90 16.94 9.97
N ASP A 556 3.64 17.69 9.16
CA ASP A 556 3.73 19.14 9.29
C ASP A 556 2.59 19.87 8.55
N ILE A 557 1.91 19.17 7.62
CA ILE A 557 0.83 19.75 6.83
C ILE A 557 -0.40 18.84 6.86
N GLY A 558 -1.57 19.48 6.98
CA GLY A 558 -2.87 18.83 6.90
C GLY A 558 -3.14 18.20 5.53
N THR A 559 -3.91 17.11 5.53
CA THR A 559 -4.39 16.47 4.31
C THR A 559 -5.19 17.43 3.42
N ARG A 560 -5.22 17.18 2.11
CA ARG A 560 -5.81 18.08 1.11
C ARG A 560 -6.18 17.34 -0.16
N GLY A 561 -7.09 17.94 -0.93
CA GLY A 561 -7.51 17.43 -2.24
C GLY A 561 -6.52 17.74 -3.37
N ASN A 562 -6.92 17.44 -4.60
CA ASN A 562 -6.06 17.59 -5.78
C ASN A 562 -5.90 19.05 -6.21
N GLY A 563 -4.65 19.44 -6.50
CA GLY A 563 -4.30 20.75 -7.06
C GLY A 563 -4.71 21.95 -6.21
N VAL A 564 -4.58 21.80 -4.89
CA VAL A 564 -4.74 22.89 -3.90
C VAL A 564 -3.47 23.73 -3.80
N ASP A 565 -2.31 23.13 -4.10
CA ASP A 565 -1.00 23.77 -4.02
C ASP A 565 -0.43 24.07 -5.41
N GLU A 566 0.46 25.05 -5.47
CA GLU A 566 1.29 25.32 -6.65
C GLU A 566 2.34 24.22 -6.87
N PRO A 567 2.73 23.92 -8.13
CA PRO A 567 3.74 22.91 -8.46
C PRO A 567 5.16 23.42 -8.18
N THR A 568 5.47 23.69 -6.91
CA THR A 568 6.76 24.21 -6.43
C THR A 568 7.16 23.58 -5.10
N TRP A 569 8.46 23.59 -4.80
CA TRP A 569 8.99 23.17 -3.50
C TRP A 569 8.90 24.26 -2.42
N ALA A 570 8.65 25.52 -2.83
CA ALA A 570 8.63 26.70 -1.97
C ALA A 570 7.35 26.82 -1.15
#